data_AF-A0A4R6JDF8-F1
#
_entry.id   AF-A0A4R6JDF8-F1
#
_cell.length_a   1.000
_cell.length_b   1.000
_cell.length_c   1.000
_cell.angle_alpha   90.00
_cell.angle_beta   90.00
_cell.angle_gamma   90.00
#
_symmetry.space_group_name_H-M   'P 1'
#
loop_
_entity.id
_entity.type
_entity.pdbx_description
1 polymer ?
#
loop_
_entity_poly.entity_id
_entity_poly.type
_entity_poly.pdbx_seq_one_letter_code
_entity_poly.pdbx_strand_id
1 'polypeptide(L)'
;MTNTFETWELPARIALGDLGVRSSAARAIIDDVKDHCARTGESPFDTFGEPRDFAARAAAEQPAGTLEPVDREGMTPRDYLSGQLFGMTLVVIPASLVFAAIGKSWTFNMTVASLTGLVLLLFTVFWAGAVPPAVRASGRPHLVKYVWAATVPLIAGTALAFTTLPREQLFALPVVAVVAVAAVALALQLRSGKDKPAPGPASAPGPDSGSVSASASSLDDDYFERLNGLLIGRYDLTPERAAELTRDARARAALTGLGPVEEYARQVQQGEPERKDPFWRTRPAQVVGLLVGIYLGVQAFLNWRADGVWWAAYLIAVPAALGGAWYLFQTLRGKS
;
A
#
# COMPACT_ATOMS: atom_id res chain seq x y z
N MET A 1 30.95 -5.36 -18.14
CA MET A 1 29.68 -6.05 -17.81
C MET A 1 29.00 -6.31 -19.13
N THR A 2 28.66 -7.56 -19.44
CA THR A 2 27.99 -7.93 -20.69
C THR A 2 26.53 -7.50 -20.62
N ASN A 3 26.08 -6.75 -21.62
CA ASN A 3 24.68 -6.31 -21.78
C ASN A 3 23.82 -7.53 -22.18
N THR A 4 23.44 -8.34 -21.20
CA THR A 4 22.59 -9.52 -21.44
C THR A 4 21.12 -9.16 -21.27
N PHE A 5 20.23 -9.91 -21.92
CA PHE A 5 18.78 -9.75 -21.75
C PHE A 5 18.36 -9.83 -20.27
N GLU A 6 18.98 -10.72 -19.49
CA GLU A 6 18.72 -10.87 -18.05
C GLU A 6 18.99 -9.59 -17.25
N THR A 7 20.05 -8.84 -17.60
CA THR A 7 20.37 -7.56 -16.95
C THR A 7 19.40 -6.44 -17.32
N TRP A 8 18.76 -6.53 -18.49
CA TRP A 8 17.78 -5.57 -18.98
C TRP A 8 16.35 -5.87 -18.49
N GLU A 9 16.00 -7.16 -18.42
CA GLU A 9 14.65 -7.67 -18.14
C GLU A 9 14.14 -7.24 -16.76
N LEU A 10 14.93 -7.43 -15.71
CA LEU A 10 14.47 -7.15 -14.35
C LEU A 10 14.16 -5.65 -14.15
N PRO A 11 15.05 -4.70 -14.52
CA PRO A 11 14.72 -3.27 -14.49
C PRO A 11 13.51 -2.89 -15.35
N ALA A 12 13.35 -3.50 -16.53
CA ALA A 12 12.21 -3.22 -17.42
C ALA A 12 10.89 -3.68 -16.78
N ARG A 13 10.86 -4.88 -16.19
CA ARG A 13 9.70 -5.40 -15.44
C ARG A 13 9.35 -4.52 -14.25
N ILE A 14 10.35 -4.05 -13.50
CA ILE A 14 10.15 -3.13 -12.38
C ILE A 14 9.55 -1.81 -12.88
N ALA A 15 10.16 -1.20 -13.92
CA ALA A 15 9.68 0.06 -14.48
C ALA A 15 8.27 -0.03 -15.08
N LEU A 16 7.92 -1.16 -15.71
CA LEU A 16 6.55 -1.43 -16.18
C LEU A 16 5.57 -1.51 -15.00
N GLY A 17 5.96 -2.19 -13.92
CA GLY A 17 5.16 -2.26 -12.68
C GLY A 17 4.96 -0.89 -12.03
N ASP A 18 6.00 -0.06 -11.96
CA ASP A 18 5.94 1.30 -11.42
C ASP A 18 4.98 2.20 -12.21
N LEU A 19 4.82 1.93 -13.51
CA LEU A 19 3.87 2.61 -14.40
C LEU A 19 2.46 1.99 -14.38
N GLY A 20 2.20 1.03 -13.48
CA GLY A 20 0.92 0.36 -13.33
C GLY A 20 0.61 -0.68 -14.39
N VAL A 21 1.60 -1.13 -15.17
CA VAL A 21 1.40 -2.24 -16.11
C VAL A 21 1.27 -3.53 -15.31
N ARG A 22 0.09 -4.16 -15.41
CA ARG A 22 -0.21 -5.43 -14.72
C ARG A 22 0.86 -6.48 -15.01
N SER A 23 1.21 -7.28 -14.02
CA SER A 23 2.28 -8.29 -14.13
C SER A 23 2.12 -9.24 -15.33
N SER A 24 0.88 -9.60 -15.67
CA SER A 24 0.56 -10.42 -16.84
C SER A 24 0.81 -9.70 -18.16
N ALA A 25 0.42 -8.42 -18.28
CA ALA A 25 0.69 -7.59 -19.45
C ALA A 25 2.18 -7.28 -19.58
N ALA A 26 2.85 -6.94 -18.48
CA ALA A 26 4.29 -6.73 -18.43
C ALA A 26 5.04 -8.00 -18.86
N ARG A 27 4.57 -9.19 -18.45
CA ARG A 27 5.14 -10.46 -18.90
C ARG A 27 5.00 -10.66 -20.41
N ALA A 28 3.81 -10.43 -20.97
CA ALA A 28 3.62 -10.54 -22.42
C ALA A 28 4.54 -9.58 -23.20
N ILE A 29 4.62 -8.31 -22.78
CA ILE A 29 5.50 -7.31 -23.40
C ILE A 29 6.97 -7.74 -23.36
N ILE A 30 7.44 -8.25 -22.22
CA ILE A 30 8.83 -8.69 -22.05
C ILE A 30 9.11 -9.98 -22.84
N ASP A 31 8.14 -10.90 -22.90
CA ASP A 31 8.25 -12.13 -23.70
C ASP A 31 8.34 -11.77 -25.20
N ASP A 32 7.60 -10.76 -25.68
CA ASP A 32 7.70 -10.26 -27.06
C ASP A 32 9.10 -9.65 -27.37
N VAL A 33 9.67 -8.88 -26.44
CA VAL A 33 11.04 -8.34 -26.57
C VAL A 33 12.06 -9.49 -26.62
N LYS A 34 11.88 -10.50 -25.77
CA LYS A 34 12.75 -11.69 -25.75
C LYS A 34 12.72 -12.43 -27.07
N ASP A 35 11.52 -12.65 -27.62
CA ASP A 35 11.31 -13.33 -28.90
C ASP A 35 11.84 -12.51 -30.08
N HIS A 36 11.82 -11.17 -29.99
CA HIS A 36 12.49 -10.31 -30.96
C HIS A 36 14.01 -10.49 -30.92
N CYS A 37 14.64 -10.32 -29.76
CA CYS A 37 16.09 -10.47 -29.60
C CYS A 37 16.58 -11.88 -29.97
N ALA A 38 15.80 -12.92 -29.66
CA ALA A 38 16.14 -14.29 -30.03
C ALA A 38 16.14 -14.52 -31.56
N ARG A 39 15.29 -13.82 -32.30
CA ARG A 39 15.20 -13.92 -33.77
C ARG A 39 16.23 -13.06 -34.50
N THR A 40 16.49 -11.85 -34.02
CA THR A 40 17.39 -10.90 -34.70
C THR A 40 18.84 -11.03 -34.25
N GLY A 41 19.08 -11.56 -33.04
CA GLY A 41 20.39 -11.56 -32.42
C GLY A 41 20.83 -10.19 -31.90
N GLU A 42 19.95 -9.18 -31.96
CA GLU A 42 20.23 -7.82 -31.47
C GLU A 42 20.13 -7.72 -29.95
N SER A 43 20.92 -6.82 -29.36
CA SER A 43 20.87 -6.51 -27.94
C SER A 43 19.63 -5.69 -27.59
N PRO A 44 18.91 -5.99 -26.49
CA PRO A 44 17.73 -5.23 -26.10
C PRO A 44 18.04 -3.75 -25.81
N PHE A 45 19.26 -3.43 -25.36
CA PHE A 45 19.69 -2.05 -25.15
C PHE A 45 19.81 -1.26 -26.45
N ASP A 46 20.24 -1.92 -27.54
CA ASP A 46 20.45 -1.24 -28.83
C ASP A 46 19.11 -1.04 -29.55
N THR A 47 18.22 -2.04 -29.49
CA THR A 47 16.93 -2.00 -30.19
C THR A 47 15.85 -1.25 -29.39
N PHE A 48 15.75 -1.49 -28.08
CA PHE A 48 14.69 -0.95 -27.23
C PHE A 48 15.15 0.16 -26.28
N GLY A 49 16.46 0.43 -26.20
CA GLY A 49 17.02 1.47 -25.35
C GLY A 49 17.03 1.09 -23.87
N GLU A 50 17.09 2.13 -23.02
CA GLU A 50 17.09 1.96 -21.57
C GLU A 50 15.75 1.37 -21.08
N PRO A 51 15.78 0.43 -20.11
CA PRO A 51 14.57 -0.23 -19.59
C PRO A 51 13.45 0.71 -19.16
N ARG A 52 13.80 1.87 -18.58
CA ARG A 52 12.82 2.87 -18.11
C ARG A 52 12.15 3.59 -19.27
N ASP A 53 12.90 3.96 -20.30
CA ASP A 53 12.37 4.65 -21.48
C ASP A 53 11.52 3.69 -22.33
N PHE A 54 11.94 2.42 -22.42
CA PHE A 54 11.13 1.36 -22.98
C PHE A 54 9.80 1.21 -22.21
N ALA A 55 9.86 1.07 -20.89
CA ALA A 55 8.66 0.89 -20.07
C ALA A 55 7.69 2.07 -20.20
N ALA A 56 8.20 3.31 -20.24
CA ALA A 56 7.39 4.50 -20.45
C ALA A 56 6.66 4.48 -21.80
N ARG A 57 7.34 4.09 -22.88
CA ARG A 57 6.73 3.94 -24.21
C ARG A 57 5.71 2.81 -24.25
N ALA A 58 6.08 1.62 -23.76
CA ALA A 58 5.21 0.46 -23.73
C ALA A 58 3.96 0.69 -22.88
N ALA A 59 4.07 1.40 -21.75
CA ALA A 59 2.93 1.78 -20.92
C ALA A 59 2.03 2.82 -21.61
N ALA A 60 2.60 3.78 -22.35
CA ALA A 60 1.83 4.75 -23.12
C ALA A 60 1.03 4.10 -24.26
N GLU A 61 1.52 3.00 -24.81
CA GLU A 61 0.84 2.20 -25.85
C GLU A 61 -0.24 1.26 -25.29
N GLN A 62 -0.28 1.03 -23.97
CA GLN A 62 -1.29 0.16 -23.37
C GLN A 62 -2.69 0.81 -23.44
N PRO A 63 -3.74 0.03 -23.79
CA PRO A 63 -5.11 0.51 -23.73
C PRO A 63 -5.43 1.01 -22.32
N ALA A 64 -6.09 2.14 -22.22
CA ALA A 64 -6.12 2.87 -20.97
C ALA A 64 -6.93 2.19 -19.83
N GLY A 65 -7.77 1.19 -20.15
CA GLY A 65 -8.40 0.29 -19.17
C GLY A 65 -7.56 -0.92 -18.72
N THR A 66 -6.35 -1.12 -19.25
CA THR A 66 -5.49 -2.26 -18.90
C THR A 66 -4.47 -1.97 -17.82
N LEU A 67 -4.21 -0.68 -17.55
CA LEU A 67 -3.29 -0.21 -16.52
C LEU A 67 -3.99 -0.24 -15.16
N GLU A 68 -3.31 -0.78 -14.16
CA GLU A 68 -3.80 -0.73 -12.80
C GLU A 68 -3.77 0.71 -12.26
N PRO A 69 -4.78 1.09 -11.47
CA PRO A 69 -4.81 2.39 -10.82
C PRO A 69 -3.76 2.45 -9.71
N VAL A 70 -2.53 2.77 -10.09
CA VAL A 70 -1.42 3.05 -9.17
C VAL A 70 -1.43 4.51 -8.75
N ASP A 71 -0.99 4.77 -7.54
CA ASP A 71 -0.75 6.12 -7.06
C ASP A 71 0.64 6.63 -7.43
N ARG A 72 1.00 7.81 -6.91
CA ARG A 72 2.30 8.43 -7.14
C ARG A 72 3.48 7.58 -6.65
N GLU A 73 3.28 6.72 -5.66
CA GLU A 73 4.31 5.80 -5.16
C GLU A 73 4.39 4.50 -5.98
N GLY A 74 3.60 4.39 -7.07
CA GLY A 74 3.47 3.17 -7.85
C GLY A 74 2.66 2.09 -7.13
N MET A 75 1.96 2.43 -6.04
CA MET A 75 1.23 1.47 -5.22
C MET A 75 -0.25 1.47 -5.55
N THR A 76 -0.84 0.28 -5.62
CA THR A 76 -2.30 0.13 -5.68
C THR A 76 -2.90 0.19 -4.28
N PRO A 77 -4.21 0.48 -4.13
CA PRO A 77 -4.91 0.35 -2.84
C PRO A 77 -4.73 -1.05 -2.21
N ARG A 78 -4.62 -2.09 -3.04
CA ARG A 78 -4.41 -3.46 -2.58
C ARG A 78 -3.01 -3.67 -2.02
N ASP A 79 -2.01 -2.97 -2.55
CA ASP A 79 -0.63 -3.06 -2.07
C ASP A 79 -0.48 -2.46 -0.68
N TYR A 80 -1.20 -1.37 -0.36
CA TYR A 80 -1.26 -0.86 1.00
C TYR A 80 -1.87 -1.85 1.99
N LEU A 81 -2.97 -2.51 1.62
CA LEU A 81 -3.63 -3.52 2.45
C LEU A 81 -2.74 -4.76 2.62
N SER A 82 -2.21 -5.31 1.53
CA SER A 82 -1.38 -6.51 1.56
C SER A 82 -0.04 -6.25 2.24
N GLY A 83 0.59 -5.10 1.98
CA GLY A 83 1.82 -4.65 2.60
C GLY A 83 1.70 -4.50 4.10
N GLN A 84 0.58 -3.97 4.61
CA GLN A 84 0.36 -3.88 6.05
C GLN A 84 0.16 -5.25 6.71
N LEU A 85 -0.60 -6.17 6.07
CA LEU A 85 -0.73 -7.55 6.58
C LEU A 85 0.63 -8.26 6.62
N PHE A 86 1.42 -8.09 5.56
CA PHE A 86 2.77 -8.65 5.48
C PHE A 86 3.63 -8.08 6.61
N GLY A 87 3.52 -6.78 6.85
CA GLY A 87 4.22 -6.10 7.93
C GLY A 87 3.90 -6.59 9.32
N MET A 88 2.61 -6.67 9.63
CA MET A 88 2.12 -7.21 10.89
C MET A 88 2.59 -8.65 11.08
N THR A 89 2.52 -9.47 10.04
CA THR A 89 2.95 -10.87 10.09
C THR A 89 4.46 -10.97 10.37
N LEU A 90 5.27 -10.16 9.69
CA LEU A 90 6.72 -10.10 9.90
C LEU A 90 7.06 -9.68 11.33
N VAL A 91 6.31 -8.72 11.88
CA VAL A 91 6.47 -8.17 13.23
C VAL A 91 6.12 -9.16 14.33
N VAL A 92 5.09 -9.99 14.13
CA VAL A 92 4.60 -10.95 15.15
C VAL A 92 5.69 -11.96 15.54
N ILE A 93 6.53 -12.39 14.59
CA ILE A 93 7.60 -13.38 14.83
C ILE A 93 8.64 -12.87 15.85
N PRO A 94 9.40 -11.78 15.60
CA PRO A 94 10.38 -11.27 16.55
C PRO A 94 9.73 -10.79 17.84
N ALA A 95 8.53 -10.19 17.78
CA ALA A 95 7.81 -9.78 18.98
C ALA A 95 7.53 -10.96 19.92
N SER A 96 7.08 -12.09 19.35
CA SER A 96 6.78 -13.30 20.13
C SER A 96 8.05 -13.90 20.74
N LEU A 97 9.15 -13.93 19.99
CA LEU A 97 10.44 -14.44 20.46
C LEU A 97 11.05 -13.56 21.56
N VAL A 98 11.00 -12.24 21.40
CA VAL A 98 11.48 -11.28 22.41
C VAL A 98 10.65 -11.40 23.68
N PHE A 99 9.32 -11.50 23.57
CA PHE A 99 8.45 -11.71 24.73
C PHE A 99 8.80 -13.01 25.46
N ALA A 100 8.98 -14.11 24.74
CA ALA A 100 9.37 -15.40 25.31
C ALA A 100 10.72 -15.33 26.05
N ALA A 101 11.69 -14.65 25.45
CA ALA A 101 13.02 -14.45 26.03
C ALA A 101 12.97 -13.61 27.33
N ILE A 102 12.21 -12.51 27.33
CA ILE A 102 12.07 -11.64 28.51
C ILE A 102 11.30 -12.35 29.63
N GLY A 103 10.22 -13.06 29.27
CA GLY A 103 9.37 -13.78 30.23
C GLY A 103 9.96 -15.10 30.73
N LYS A 104 11.07 -15.56 30.13
CA LYS A 104 11.67 -16.90 30.36
C LYS A 104 10.64 -18.03 30.25
N SER A 105 9.64 -17.85 29.38
CA SER A 105 8.53 -18.77 29.19
C SER A 105 8.26 -18.95 27.70
N TRP A 106 8.07 -20.19 27.28
CA TRP A 106 7.71 -20.56 25.91
C TRP A 106 6.19 -20.64 25.70
N THR A 107 5.41 -20.17 26.67
CA THR A 107 3.94 -20.18 26.61
C THR A 107 3.37 -18.82 27.00
N PHE A 108 2.41 -18.33 26.21
CA PHE A 108 1.57 -17.20 26.56
C PHE A 108 0.36 -17.69 27.36
N ASN A 109 0.13 -17.11 28.54
CA ASN A 109 -1.13 -17.34 29.26
C ASN A 109 -2.21 -16.49 28.59
N MET A 110 -3.05 -17.15 27.79
CA MET A 110 -4.13 -16.48 27.08
C MET A 110 -5.32 -16.31 28.01
N THR A 111 -5.76 -15.06 28.14
CA THR A 111 -6.96 -14.65 28.87
C THR A 111 -7.97 -14.08 27.88
N VAL A 112 -9.23 -13.96 28.29
CA VAL A 112 -10.26 -13.29 27.47
C VAL A 112 -9.82 -11.86 27.12
N ALA A 113 -9.27 -11.14 28.12
CA ALA A 113 -8.73 -9.80 27.96
C ALA A 113 -7.59 -9.74 26.92
N SER A 114 -6.58 -10.61 27.04
CA SER A 114 -5.42 -10.58 26.16
C SER A 114 -5.76 -10.99 24.73
N LEU A 115 -6.65 -11.98 24.55
CA LEU A 115 -7.05 -12.43 23.22
C LEU A 115 -7.87 -11.35 22.50
N THR A 116 -8.91 -10.84 23.15
CA THR A 116 -9.76 -9.78 22.59
C THR A 116 -8.98 -8.51 22.33
N GLY A 117 -8.15 -8.11 23.31
CA GLY A 117 -7.29 -6.94 23.19
C GLY A 117 -6.28 -7.07 22.06
N LEU A 118 -5.66 -8.25 21.88
CA LEU A 118 -4.72 -8.49 20.79
C LEU A 118 -5.40 -8.44 19.42
N VAL A 119 -6.58 -9.07 19.27
CA VAL A 119 -7.34 -9.01 18.01
C VAL A 119 -7.72 -7.57 17.67
N LEU A 120 -8.23 -6.81 18.64
CA LEU A 120 -8.55 -5.40 18.45
C LEU A 120 -7.30 -4.58 18.15
N LEU A 121 -6.18 -4.82 18.83
CA LEU A 121 -4.92 -4.12 18.57
C LEU A 121 -4.43 -4.35 17.14
N LEU A 122 -4.42 -5.62 16.69
CA LEU A 122 -4.04 -5.96 15.32
C LEU A 122 -4.97 -5.28 14.31
N PHE A 123 -6.28 -5.31 14.55
CA PHE A 123 -7.25 -4.62 13.69
C PHE A 123 -7.04 -3.10 13.67
N THR A 124 -6.78 -2.48 14.83
CA THR A 124 -6.50 -1.04 14.95
C THR A 124 -5.23 -0.65 14.20
N VAL A 125 -4.14 -1.44 14.34
CA VAL A 125 -2.88 -1.22 13.62
C VAL A 125 -3.05 -1.41 12.12
N PHE A 126 -3.81 -2.43 11.70
CA PHE A 126 -4.15 -2.64 10.30
C PHE A 126 -4.96 -1.47 9.74
N TRP A 127 -6.01 -1.06 10.45
CA TRP A 127 -6.89 0.05 10.08
C TRP A 127 -6.11 1.35 9.92
N ALA A 128 -5.36 1.75 10.95
CA ALA A 128 -4.62 3.00 10.94
C ALA A 128 -3.49 3.03 9.90
N GLY A 129 -2.82 1.89 9.67
CA GLY A 129 -1.68 1.81 8.76
C GLY A 129 -2.07 1.61 7.28
N ALA A 130 -3.12 0.85 7.00
CA ALA A 130 -3.45 0.43 5.63
C ALA A 130 -4.62 1.18 5.01
N VAL A 131 -5.65 1.48 5.79
CA VAL A 131 -6.93 1.97 5.23
C VAL A 131 -6.82 3.43 4.76
N PRO A 132 -6.22 4.38 5.51
CA PRO A 132 -6.04 5.74 5.01
C PRO A 132 -5.28 5.83 3.68
N PRO A 133 -4.10 5.20 3.50
CA PRO A 133 -3.39 5.28 2.23
C PRO A 133 -4.14 4.54 1.11
N ALA A 134 -4.77 3.38 1.38
CA ALA A 134 -5.58 2.68 0.38
C ALA A 134 -6.78 3.52 -0.11
N VAL A 135 -7.50 4.17 0.82
CA VAL A 135 -8.62 5.07 0.50
C VAL A 135 -8.13 6.29 -0.28
N ARG A 136 -6.96 6.83 0.07
CA ARG A 136 -6.34 7.93 -0.68
C ARG A 136 -5.98 7.51 -2.11
N ALA A 137 -5.31 6.37 -2.29
CA ALA A 137 -4.95 5.79 -3.59
C ALA A 137 -6.18 5.46 -4.45
N SER A 138 -7.32 5.15 -3.81
CA SER A 138 -8.60 4.96 -4.50
C SER A 138 -9.22 6.25 -5.07
N GLY A 139 -8.62 7.43 -4.81
CA GLY A 139 -9.15 8.73 -5.26
C GLY A 139 -10.26 9.29 -4.37
N ARG A 140 -10.37 8.82 -3.10
CA ARG A 140 -11.38 9.27 -2.14
C ARG A 140 -10.77 9.97 -0.92
N PRO A 141 -9.98 11.05 -1.12
CA PRO A 141 -9.26 11.71 -0.02
C PRO A 141 -10.20 12.30 1.04
N HIS A 142 -11.42 12.70 0.66
CA HIS A 142 -12.40 13.25 1.61
C HIS A 142 -12.85 12.21 2.66
N LEU A 143 -12.73 10.91 2.38
CA LEU A 143 -13.06 9.85 3.32
C LEU A 143 -11.98 9.62 4.38
N VAL A 144 -10.74 10.05 4.11
CA VAL A 144 -9.59 9.80 4.99
C VAL A 144 -9.81 10.38 6.39
N LYS A 145 -10.50 11.53 6.52
CA LYS A 145 -10.84 12.12 7.83
C LYS A 145 -11.76 11.22 8.66
N TYR A 146 -12.72 10.54 8.03
CA TYR A 146 -13.62 9.61 8.72
C TYR A 146 -12.90 8.31 9.09
N VAL A 147 -11.99 7.84 8.22
CA VAL A 147 -11.12 6.69 8.53
C VAL A 147 -10.26 7.00 9.76
N TRP A 148 -9.66 8.19 9.84
CA TRP A 148 -8.90 8.61 11.03
C TRP A 148 -9.77 8.78 12.27
N ALA A 149 -10.96 9.35 12.13
CA ALA A 149 -11.90 9.48 13.24
C ALA A 149 -12.29 8.09 13.80
N ALA A 150 -12.46 7.08 12.94
CA ALA A 150 -12.75 5.71 13.35
C ALA A 150 -11.59 5.03 14.11
N THR A 151 -10.35 5.52 13.98
CA THR A 151 -9.21 5.00 14.75
C THR A 151 -9.35 5.28 16.25
N VAL A 152 -9.97 6.40 16.64
CA VAL A 152 -10.15 6.78 18.07
C VAL A 152 -10.98 5.75 18.86
N PRO A 153 -12.21 5.38 18.46
CA PRO A 153 -12.97 4.36 19.17
C PRO A 153 -12.32 2.98 19.10
N LEU A 154 -11.56 2.67 18.04
CA LEU A 154 -10.79 1.42 17.96
C LEU A 154 -9.68 1.37 19.02
N ILE A 155 -8.91 2.45 19.19
CA ILE A 155 -7.90 2.57 20.26
C ILE A 155 -8.56 2.45 21.63
N ALA A 156 -9.68 3.16 21.85
CA ALA A 156 -10.42 3.09 23.10
C ALA A 156 -10.95 1.67 23.38
N GLY A 157 -11.49 0.99 22.37
CA GLY A 157 -11.95 -0.39 22.46
C GLY A 157 -10.83 -1.37 22.78
N THR A 158 -9.66 -1.21 22.15
CA THR A 158 -8.45 -1.98 22.49
C THR A 158 -8.07 -1.76 23.96
N ALA A 159 -7.99 -0.51 24.43
CA ALA A 159 -7.62 -0.20 25.81
C ALA A 159 -8.63 -0.73 26.84
N LEU A 160 -9.93 -0.62 26.54
CA LEU A 160 -11.00 -1.19 27.36
C LEU A 160 -10.88 -2.71 27.43
N ALA A 161 -10.66 -3.39 26.31
CA ALA A 161 -10.53 -4.85 26.30
C ALA A 161 -9.41 -5.37 27.21
N PHE A 162 -8.27 -4.66 27.31
CA PHE A 162 -7.19 -5.05 28.22
C PHE A 162 -7.44 -4.70 29.70
N THR A 163 -8.27 -3.68 29.97
CA THR A 163 -8.47 -3.16 31.32
C THR A 163 -9.71 -3.73 32.01
N THR A 164 -10.80 -3.98 31.28
CA THR A 164 -12.10 -4.34 31.86
C THR A 164 -12.46 -5.81 31.72
N LEU A 165 -11.89 -6.53 30.74
CA LEU A 165 -12.22 -7.94 30.55
C LEU A 165 -11.53 -8.85 31.58
N PRO A 166 -12.11 -10.03 31.87
CA PRO A 166 -11.54 -11.00 32.79
C PRO A 166 -10.14 -11.45 32.39
N ARG A 167 -9.26 -11.56 33.39
CA ARG A 167 -7.87 -12.03 33.27
C ARG A 167 -7.71 -13.49 33.67
N GLU A 168 -8.82 -14.22 33.75
CA GLU A 168 -8.82 -15.66 33.97
C GLU A 168 -8.11 -16.35 32.81
N GLN A 169 -7.22 -17.27 33.15
CA GLN A 169 -6.46 -18.03 32.17
C GLN A 169 -7.38 -19.02 31.47
N LEU A 170 -7.50 -18.89 30.15
CA LEU A 170 -8.23 -19.83 29.31
C LEU A 170 -7.37 -21.02 28.94
N PHE A 171 -6.17 -20.75 28.40
CA PHE A 171 -5.21 -21.78 27.99
C PHE A 171 -3.80 -21.19 27.88
N ALA A 172 -2.80 -22.06 27.88
CA ALA A 172 -1.42 -21.70 27.57
C ALA A 172 -1.16 -21.91 26.07
N LEU A 173 -0.81 -20.85 25.33
CA LEU A 173 -0.50 -20.92 23.91
C LEU A 173 1.02 -20.99 23.70
N PRO A 174 1.56 -22.07 23.11
CA PRO A 174 2.99 -22.16 22.83
C PRO A 174 3.44 -21.06 21.87
N VAL A 175 4.54 -20.39 22.20
CA VAL A 175 5.17 -19.35 21.36
C VAL A 175 5.49 -19.91 19.97
N VAL A 176 5.95 -21.17 19.91
CA VAL A 176 6.26 -21.87 18.66
C VAL A 176 5.04 -21.96 17.73
N ALA A 177 3.83 -22.15 18.29
CA ALA A 177 2.60 -22.20 17.49
C ALA A 177 2.29 -20.83 16.88
N VAL A 178 2.45 -19.73 17.63
CA VAL A 178 2.27 -18.36 17.13
C VAL A 178 3.26 -18.06 16.01
N VAL A 179 4.54 -18.39 16.22
CA VAL A 179 5.60 -18.21 15.22
C VAL A 179 5.34 -19.04 13.97
N ALA A 180 4.91 -20.30 14.12
CA ALA A 180 4.59 -21.16 12.99
C ALA A 180 3.42 -20.61 12.15
N VAL A 181 2.33 -20.17 12.79
CA VAL A 181 1.19 -19.56 12.10
C VAL A 181 1.60 -18.29 11.37
N ALA A 182 2.40 -17.42 12.01
CA ALA A 182 2.91 -16.21 11.37
C ALA A 182 3.83 -16.55 10.18
N ALA A 183 4.73 -17.53 10.30
CA ALA A 183 5.59 -17.97 9.22
C ALA A 183 4.80 -18.55 8.03
N VAL A 184 3.74 -19.34 8.29
CA VAL A 184 2.85 -19.85 7.26
C VAL A 184 2.10 -18.72 6.56
N ALA A 185 1.54 -17.77 7.32
CA ALA A 185 0.88 -16.60 6.75
C ALA A 185 1.83 -15.76 5.88
N LEU A 186 3.09 -15.59 6.32
CA LEU A 186 4.12 -14.90 5.56
C LEU A 186 4.45 -15.64 4.27
N ALA A 187 4.62 -16.96 4.34
CA ALA A 187 4.88 -17.80 3.17
C ALA A 187 3.73 -17.78 2.15
N LEU A 188 2.47 -17.79 2.61
CA LEU A 188 1.29 -17.68 1.75
C LEU A 188 1.21 -16.31 1.06
N GLN A 189 1.55 -15.23 1.76
CA GLN A 189 1.60 -13.89 1.19
C GLN A 189 2.70 -13.76 0.14
N LEU A 190 3.89 -14.32 0.39
CA LEU A 190 4.99 -14.37 -0.59
C LEU A 190 4.65 -15.21 -1.83
N ARG A 191 3.79 -16.23 -1.71
CA ARG A 191 3.31 -17.04 -2.85
C ARG A 191 2.22 -16.35 -3.65
N SER A 192 1.33 -15.59 -2.99
CA SER A 192 0.18 -14.96 -3.63
C SER A 192 0.55 -13.88 -4.66
N GLY A 193 1.79 -13.38 -4.63
CA GLY A 193 2.31 -12.43 -5.60
C GLY A 193 2.73 -13.04 -6.95
N LYS A 194 2.82 -14.38 -7.08
CA LYS A 194 3.41 -14.98 -8.28
C LYS A 194 2.46 -15.24 -9.43
N ASP A 195 1.20 -15.59 -9.20
CA ASP A 195 0.37 -16.10 -10.29
C ASP A 195 -1.11 -15.81 -10.05
N LYS A 196 -1.55 -14.57 -10.32
CA LYS A 196 -2.95 -14.39 -10.71
C LYS A 196 -2.95 -14.30 -12.24
N PRO A 197 -3.19 -15.40 -12.98
CA PRO A 197 -3.39 -15.31 -14.41
C PRO A 197 -4.41 -14.20 -14.65
N ALA A 198 -4.09 -13.29 -15.57
CA ALA A 198 -5.07 -12.30 -16.03
C ALA A 198 -6.37 -13.08 -16.28
N PRO A 199 -7.52 -12.63 -15.77
CA PRO A 199 -8.78 -13.20 -16.24
C PRO A 199 -8.70 -13.16 -17.77
N GLY A 200 -8.57 -14.35 -18.37
CA GLY A 200 -8.42 -14.50 -19.82
C GLY A 200 -9.53 -13.71 -20.49
N PRO A 201 -9.27 -13.10 -21.66
CA PRO A 201 -10.02 -11.97 -22.21
C PRO A 201 -11.48 -12.14 -21.87
N ALA A 202 -11.89 -11.49 -20.77
CA ALA A 202 -13.25 -11.58 -20.30
C ALA A 202 -14.03 -11.03 -21.48
N SER A 203 -14.84 -11.90 -22.10
CA SER A 203 -15.75 -11.57 -23.18
C SER A 203 -16.19 -10.15 -22.94
N ALA A 204 -15.77 -9.24 -23.84
CA ALA A 204 -15.97 -7.81 -23.69
C ALA A 204 -17.31 -7.61 -23.01
N PRO A 205 -17.38 -6.97 -21.83
CA PRO A 205 -18.65 -6.78 -21.16
C PRO A 205 -19.55 -6.25 -22.24
N GLY A 206 -20.59 -7.03 -22.58
CA GLY A 206 -21.59 -6.57 -23.52
C GLY A 206 -21.99 -5.18 -23.05
N PRO A 207 -22.34 -4.26 -23.96
CA PRO A 207 -22.88 -2.97 -23.55
C PRO A 207 -24.18 -3.24 -22.79
N ASP A 208 -24.05 -3.58 -21.50
CA ASP A 208 -25.06 -3.50 -20.48
C ASP A 208 -25.28 -2.01 -20.32
N SER A 209 -26.06 -1.58 -21.30
CA SER A 209 -26.82 -0.38 -21.43
C SER A 209 -27.84 -0.42 -20.29
N GLY A 210 -27.32 -0.34 -19.06
CA GLY A 210 -27.99 0.37 -18.00
C GLY A 210 -28.00 1.83 -18.41
N SER A 211 -28.82 2.15 -19.42
CA SER A 211 -29.27 3.49 -19.74
C SER A 211 -30.10 3.97 -18.57
N VAL A 212 -29.44 4.23 -17.45
CA VAL A 212 -29.93 5.19 -16.49
C VAL A 212 -29.85 6.48 -17.28
N SER A 213 -31.00 6.95 -17.76
CA SER A 213 -31.22 8.30 -18.26
C SER A 213 -31.02 9.28 -17.09
N ALA A 214 -29.84 9.25 -16.47
CA ALA A 214 -29.36 10.27 -15.58
C ALA A 214 -29.20 11.49 -16.47
N SER A 215 -29.97 12.53 -16.16
CA SER A 215 -29.87 13.83 -16.82
C SER A 215 -28.40 14.19 -17.05
N ALA A 216 -28.04 14.56 -18.28
CA ALA A 216 -26.66 14.90 -18.65
C ALA A 216 -25.97 15.86 -17.65
N SER A 217 -26.76 16.70 -16.96
CA SER A 217 -26.28 17.60 -15.91
C SER A 217 -25.77 16.92 -14.62
N SER A 218 -26.31 15.77 -14.22
CA SER A 218 -25.88 15.09 -12.97
C SER A 218 -24.68 14.18 -13.18
N LEU A 219 -24.48 13.67 -14.40
CA LEU A 219 -23.29 12.89 -14.78
C LEU A 219 -22.03 13.77 -14.83
N ASP A 220 -22.18 15.04 -15.19
CA ASP A 220 -21.07 15.99 -15.23
C ASP A 220 -20.49 16.26 -13.84
N ASP A 221 -21.33 16.46 -12.82
CA ASP A 221 -20.84 16.80 -11.47
C ASP A 221 -20.12 15.63 -10.79
N ASP A 222 -20.64 14.40 -10.91
CA ASP A 222 -19.97 13.19 -10.38
C ASP A 222 -18.61 12.96 -11.06
N TYR A 223 -18.51 13.22 -12.37
CA TYR A 223 -17.26 13.11 -13.12
C TYR A 223 -16.21 14.09 -12.57
N PHE A 224 -16.58 15.37 -12.40
CA PHE A 224 -15.64 16.40 -11.92
C PHE A 224 -15.31 16.24 -10.44
N GLU A 225 -16.25 15.78 -9.60
CA GLU A 225 -15.95 15.43 -8.21
C GLU A 225 -14.93 14.29 -8.14
N ARG A 226 -15.11 13.26 -8.96
CA ARG A 226 -14.19 12.12 -9.04
C ARG A 226 -12.83 12.53 -9.59
N LEU A 227 -12.77 13.38 -10.61
CA LEU A 227 -11.53 13.95 -11.15
C LEU A 227 -10.74 14.67 -10.05
N ASN A 228 -11.41 15.59 -9.35
CA ASN A 228 -10.80 16.34 -8.25
C ASN A 228 -10.30 15.40 -7.13
N GLY A 229 -11.10 14.38 -6.79
CA GLY A 229 -10.72 13.35 -5.81
C GLY A 229 -9.48 12.55 -6.21
N LEU A 230 -9.36 12.16 -7.49
CA LEU A 230 -8.19 11.47 -8.04
C LEU A 230 -6.95 12.36 -8.01
N LEU A 231 -7.07 13.61 -8.45
CA LEU A 231 -5.97 14.58 -8.47
C LEU A 231 -5.41 14.85 -7.07
N ILE A 232 -6.27 15.02 -6.05
CA ILE A 232 -5.84 15.26 -4.66
C ILE A 232 -5.35 13.98 -3.99
N GLY A 233 -6.07 12.87 -4.20
CA GLY A 233 -5.81 11.60 -3.54
C GLY A 233 -4.61 10.89 -4.13
N ARG A 234 -4.80 10.35 -5.34
CA ARG A 234 -3.88 9.46 -6.04
C ARG A 234 -2.64 10.18 -6.55
N TYR A 235 -2.83 11.37 -7.10
CA TYR A 235 -1.74 12.16 -7.71
C TYR A 235 -1.15 13.23 -6.76
N ASP A 236 -1.66 13.34 -5.53
CA ASP A 236 -1.15 14.22 -4.47
C ASP A 236 -1.02 15.72 -4.84
N LEU A 237 -1.86 16.20 -5.76
CA LEU A 237 -1.97 17.63 -6.07
C LEU A 237 -2.59 18.39 -4.89
N THR A 238 -2.25 19.68 -4.79
CA THR A 238 -2.89 20.55 -3.79
C THR A 238 -4.38 20.71 -4.13
N PRO A 239 -5.28 20.83 -3.14
CA PRO A 239 -6.71 21.00 -3.39
C PRO A 239 -7.02 22.19 -4.30
N GLU A 240 -6.26 23.28 -4.17
CA GLU A 240 -6.38 24.48 -5.00
C GLU A 240 -6.04 24.19 -6.47
N ARG A 241 -4.91 23.52 -6.72
CA ARG A 241 -4.47 23.17 -8.07
C ARG A 241 -5.38 22.14 -8.72
N ALA A 242 -5.81 21.13 -7.96
CA ALA A 242 -6.78 20.14 -8.44
C ALA A 242 -8.12 20.80 -8.81
N ALA A 243 -8.60 21.75 -8.02
CA ALA A 243 -9.81 22.51 -8.31
C ALA A 243 -9.66 23.43 -9.53
N GLU A 244 -8.49 24.03 -9.75
CA GLU A 244 -8.17 24.79 -10.96
C GLU A 244 -8.20 23.89 -12.20
N LEU A 245 -7.47 22.77 -12.18
CA LEU A 245 -7.42 21.81 -13.29
C LEU A 245 -8.79 21.18 -13.59
N THR A 246 -9.61 20.96 -12.57
CA THR A 246 -10.98 20.47 -12.73
C THR A 246 -11.88 21.54 -13.36
N ARG A 247 -11.71 22.82 -13.02
CA ARG A 247 -12.43 23.94 -13.70
C ARG A 247 -12.02 24.06 -15.16
N ASP A 248 -10.73 23.94 -15.45
CA ASP A 248 -10.22 23.95 -16.83
C ASP A 248 -10.75 22.75 -17.63
N ALA A 249 -10.80 21.57 -17.01
CA ALA A 249 -11.40 20.38 -17.59
C ALA A 249 -12.87 20.59 -17.92
N ARG A 250 -13.64 21.19 -17.01
CA ARG A 250 -15.06 21.51 -17.23
C ARG A 250 -15.25 22.48 -18.40
N ALA A 251 -14.39 23.48 -18.54
CA ALA A 251 -14.42 24.39 -19.68
C ALA A 251 -14.10 23.68 -21.01
N ARG A 252 -13.18 22.71 -21.01
CA ARG A 252 -12.82 21.91 -22.21
C ARG A 252 -13.86 20.85 -22.55
N ALA A 253 -14.52 20.26 -21.56
CA ALA A 253 -15.55 19.25 -21.75
C ALA A 253 -16.68 19.75 -22.65
N ALA A 254 -17.06 21.02 -22.48
CA ALA A 254 -18.06 21.68 -23.31
C ALA A 254 -17.67 21.79 -24.80
N LEU A 255 -16.39 21.64 -25.13
CA LEU A 255 -15.87 21.83 -26.50
C LEU A 255 -15.52 20.50 -27.18
N THR A 256 -14.80 19.61 -26.50
CA THR A 256 -14.18 18.43 -27.12
C THR A 256 -14.71 17.09 -26.60
N GLY A 257 -15.54 17.11 -25.56
CA GLY A 257 -15.77 15.93 -24.72
C GLY A 257 -14.50 15.55 -23.93
N LEU A 258 -14.69 14.82 -22.84
CA LEU A 258 -13.59 14.24 -22.06
C LEU A 258 -13.68 12.71 -22.16
N GLY A 259 -12.52 12.06 -22.20
CA GLY A 259 -12.44 10.60 -22.06
C GLY A 259 -12.77 10.13 -20.64
N PRO A 260 -12.51 8.85 -20.31
CA PRO A 260 -12.65 8.33 -18.97
C PRO A 260 -11.84 9.15 -17.94
N VAL A 261 -12.43 9.34 -16.75
CA VAL A 261 -11.92 10.29 -15.75
C VAL A 261 -10.51 9.96 -15.26
N GLU A 262 -10.19 8.67 -15.12
CA GLU A 262 -8.88 8.20 -14.69
C GLU A 262 -7.79 8.51 -15.71
N GLU A 263 -8.12 8.41 -16.99
CA GLU A 263 -7.19 8.64 -18.09
C GLU A 263 -6.88 10.13 -18.21
N TYR A 264 -7.93 10.95 -18.15
CA TYR A 264 -7.80 12.40 -18.16
C TYR A 264 -7.02 12.89 -16.93
N ALA A 265 -7.30 12.35 -15.74
CA ALA A 265 -6.56 12.69 -14.52
C ALA A 265 -5.06 12.40 -14.66
N ARG A 266 -4.69 11.24 -15.22
CA ARG A 266 -3.30 10.88 -15.50
C ARG A 266 -2.66 11.82 -16.52
N GLN A 267 -3.33 12.10 -17.62
CA GLN A 267 -2.82 12.99 -18.67
C GLN A 267 -2.55 14.40 -18.12
N VAL A 268 -3.49 14.93 -17.33
CA VAL A 268 -3.33 16.22 -16.66
C VAL A 268 -2.14 16.19 -15.71
N GLN A 269 -1.99 15.14 -14.91
CA GLN A 269 -0.86 15.00 -13.98
C GLN A 269 0.49 14.94 -14.70
N GLN A 270 0.59 14.30 -15.86
CA GLN A 270 1.83 14.24 -16.65
C GLN A 270 2.30 15.63 -17.13
N GLY A 271 1.37 16.58 -17.28
CA GLY A 271 1.68 17.97 -17.62
C GLY A 271 2.05 18.86 -16.43
N GLU A 272 1.85 18.39 -15.19
CA GLU A 272 2.15 19.15 -13.99
C GLU A 272 3.62 18.96 -13.56
N PRO A 273 4.28 20.03 -13.08
CA PRO A 273 5.63 19.91 -12.56
C PRO A 273 5.64 18.97 -11.35
N GLU A 274 6.66 18.10 -11.27
CA GLU A 274 6.77 17.16 -10.17
C GLU A 274 6.89 17.91 -8.83
N ARG A 275 5.88 17.71 -7.97
CA ARG A 275 5.86 18.35 -6.66
C ARG A 275 6.98 17.76 -5.80
N LYS A 276 7.87 18.61 -5.28
CA LYS A 276 8.80 18.16 -4.23
C LYS A 276 7.99 17.71 -3.02
N ASP A 277 8.24 16.47 -2.59
CA ASP A 277 7.56 15.96 -1.40
C ASP A 277 7.88 16.84 -0.19
N PRO A 278 6.89 17.15 0.66
CA PRO A 278 7.17 17.83 1.91
C PRO A 278 8.17 16.99 2.71
N PHE A 279 9.13 17.64 3.37
CA PHE A 279 10.29 16.95 3.96
C PHE A 279 9.91 15.76 4.86
N TRP A 280 8.81 15.84 5.61
CA TRP A 280 8.34 14.77 6.51
C TRP A 280 7.85 13.50 5.79
N ARG A 281 7.49 13.60 4.49
CA ARG A 281 7.20 12.45 3.62
C ARG A 281 8.45 11.88 2.97
N THR A 282 9.57 12.58 3.03
CA THR A 282 10.82 12.02 2.50
C THR A 282 11.21 10.80 3.32
N ARG A 283 11.73 9.77 2.63
CA ARG A 283 12.23 8.54 3.26
C ARG A 283 13.16 8.80 4.46
N PRO A 284 14.10 9.76 4.43
CA PRO A 284 14.93 10.07 5.61
C PRO A 284 14.11 10.57 6.81
N ALA A 285 13.16 11.47 6.61
CA ALA A 285 12.36 12.00 7.71
C ALA A 285 11.41 10.93 8.28
N GLN A 286 10.87 10.09 7.41
CA GLN A 286 10.13 8.88 7.75
C GLN A 286 10.95 7.95 8.65
N VAL A 287 12.18 7.63 8.27
CA VAL A 287 13.13 6.83 9.08
C VAL A 287 13.49 7.50 10.40
N VAL A 288 13.74 8.82 10.41
CA VAL A 288 14.09 9.54 11.64
C VAL A 288 12.90 9.59 12.59
N GLY A 289 11.72 9.98 12.13
CA GLY A 289 10.50 10.04 12.95
C GLY A 289 10.15 8.69 13.55
N LEU A 290 10.38 7.63 12.78
CA LEU A 290 10.26 6.26 13.23
C LEU A 290 11.26 5.89 14.31
N LEU A 291 12.56 6.15 14.11
CA LEU A 291 13.59 5.87 15.12
C LEU A 291 13.31 6.64 16.43
N VAL A 292 12.85 7.88 16.32
CA VAL A 292 12.40 8.68 17.47
C VAL A 292 11.19 8.03 18.14
N GLY A 293 10.20 7.56 17.36
CA GLY A 293 9.04 6.84 17.88
C GLY A 293 9.40 5.54 18.61
N ILE A 294 10.33 4.75 18.05
CA ILE A 294 10.90 3.55 18.70
C ILE A 294 11.58 3.94 20.00
N TYR A 295 12.45 4.95 19.96
CA TYR A 295 13.21 5.41 21.13
C TYR A 295 12.27 5.86 22.25
N LEU A 296 11.29 6.71 21.95
CA LEU A 296 10.29 7.17 22.91
C LEU A 296 9.45 6.00 23.45
N GLY A 297 9.07 5.06 22.59
CA GLY A 297 8.39 3.83 22.98
C GLY A 297 9.22 3.03 23.98
N VAL A 298 10.49 2.75 23.66
CA VAL A 298 11.41 2.00 24.54
C VAL A 298 11.65 2.75 25.86
N GLN A 299 11.83 4.07 25.83
CA GLN A 299 11.99 4.85 27.07
C GLN A 299 10.73 4.80 27.94
N ALA A 300 9.55 4.96 27.33
CA ALA A 300 8.28 4.81 28.05
C ALA A 300 8.11 3.39 28.62
N PHE A 301 8.51 2.35 27.87
CA PHE A 301 8.54 0.97 28.35
C PHE A 301 9.39 0.82 29.61
N LEU A 302 10.64 1.31 29.57
CA LEU A 302 11.58 1.17 30.67
C LEU A 302 11.10 1.91 31.92
N ASN A 303 10.55 3.12 31.75
CA ASN A 303 10.00 3.91 32.85
C ASN A 303 8.77 3.24 33.47
N TRP A 304 7.78 2.84 32.65
CA TRP A 304 6.59 2.17 33.16
C TRP A 304 6.89 0.81 33.79
N ARG A 305 7.93 0.11 33.32
CA ARG A 305 8.42 -1.11 33.96
C ARG A 305 8.97 -0.82 35.35
N ALA A 306 9.74 0.25 35.52
CA ALA A 306 10.30 0.66 36.82
C ALA A 306 9.19 1.03 37.81
N ASP A 307 8.11 1.64 37.34
CA ASP A 307 6.95 2.05 38.14
C ASP A 307 5.96 0.91 38.45
N GLY A 308 6.24 -0.31 37.99
CA GLY A 308 5.34 -1.45 38.16
C GLY A 308 4.08 -1.41 37.28
N VAL A 309 4.06 -0.54 36.26
CA VAL A 309 2.95 -0.39 35.29
C VAL A 309 3.25 -1.21 34.03
N TRP A 310 3.52 -2.50 34.24
CA TRP A 310 3.96 -3.44 33.20
C TRP A 310 3.02 -3.49 31.99
N TRP A 311 1.71 -3.32 32.21
CA TRP A 311 0.71 -3.39 31.15
C TRP A 311 0.81 -2.23 30.15
N ALA A 312 1.13 -1.00 30.59
CA ALA A 312 1.30 0.16 29.72
C ALA A 312 2.57 0.05 28.87
N ALA A 313 3.64 -0.48 29.49
CA ALA A 313 4.89 -0.83 28.83
C ALA A 313 4.66 -1.73 27.61
N TYR A 314 4.04 -2.89 27.80
CA TYR A 314 3.84 -3.81 26.69
C TYR A 314 2.80 -3.34 25.67
N LEU A 315 1.78 -2.57 26.07
CA LEU A 315 0.71 -2.16 25.15
C LEU A 315 1.06 -1.01 24.21
N ILE A 316 1.90 -0.07 24.64
CA ILE A 316 2.17 1.14 23.87
C ILE A 316 3.55 1.07 23.22
N ALA A 317 4.56 0.62 23.96
CA ALA A 317 5.93 0.65 23.47
C ALA A 317 6.24 -0.44 22.45
N VAL A 318 5.70 -1.65 22.64
CA VAL A 318 5.99 -2.77 21.74
C VAL A 318 5.39 -2.54 20.35
N PRO A 319 4.12 -2.09 20.19
CA PRO A 319 3.60 -1.72 18.88
C PRO A 319 4.32 -0.53 18.26
N ALA A 320 4.74 0.47 19.06
CA ALA A 320 5.52 1.59 18.56
C ALA A 320 6.91 1.17 18.06
N ALA A 321 7.58 0.27 18.79
CA ALA A 321 8.88 -0.27 18.42
C ALA A 321 8.82 -1.16 17.17
N LEU A 322 7.76 -1.95 17.05
CA LEU A 322 7.57 -2.88 15.94
C LEU A 322 7.05 -2.19 14.67
N GLY A 323 6.08 -1.28 14.81
CA GLY A 323 5.65 -0.41 13.71
C GLY A 323 6.81 0.47 13.22
N GLY A 324 7.61 0.92 14.19
CA GLY A 324 9.03 1.21 14.11
C GLY A 324 9.80 0.40 13.07
N ALA A 325 10.37 -0.72 13.52
CA ALA A 325 11.23 -1.58 12.72
C ALA A 325 10.63 -1.96 11.36
N TRP A 326 9.32 -2.16 11.29
CA TRP A 326 8.60 -2.48 10.05
C TRP A 326 8.74 -1.38 8.99
N TYR A 327 8.48 -0.14 9.36
CA TYR A 327 8.55 0.97 8.43
C TYR A 327 9.98 1.22 7.95
N LEU A 328 10.99 1.03 8.82
CA LEU A 328 12.42 1.08 8.46
C LEU A 328 12.74 0.06 7.37
N PHE A 329 12.22 -1.16 7.53
CA PHE A 329 12.43 -2.25 6.59
C PHE A 329 11.83 -1.94 5.22
N GLN A 330 10.60 -1.40 5.19
CA GLN A 330 9.95 -0.90 3.96
C GLN A 330 10.81 0.18 3.28
N THR A 331 11.34 1.14 4.03
CA THR A 331 12.14 2.23 3.45
C THR A 331 13.47 1.74 2.87
N LEU A 332 14.08 0.74 3.50
CA LEU A 332 15.34 0.15 3.04
C LEU A 332 15.16 -0.76 1.82
N ARG A 333 13.99 -1.41 1.68
CA ARG A 333 13.69 -2.31 0.55
C ARG A 333 13.52 -1.58 -0.78
N GLY A 334 13.09 -0.32 -0.78
CA GLY A 334 12.99 0.50 -1.99
C GLY A 334 14.32 1.02 -2.57
N LYS A 335 15.47 0.40 -2.22
CA LYS A 335 16.82 0.74 -2.71
C LYS A 335 17.43 -0.31 -3.65
N SER A 336 16.76 -1.44 -3.88
CA SER A 336 17.17 -2.48 -4.84
C SER A 336 16.37 -2.37 -6.13
#